data_AF-A0AAV0WRY7-F1
#
_entry.id   AF-A0AAV0WRY7-F1
#
_cell.length_a   1.000
_cell.length_b   1.000
_cell.length_c   1.000
_cell.angle_alpha   90.00
_cell.angle_beta   90.00
_cell.angle_gamma   90.00
#
_symmetry.space_group_name_H-M   'P 1'
#
loop_
_entity.id
_entity.type
_entity.pdbx_description
1 polymer ?
#
loop_
_entity_poly.entity_id
_entity_poly.type
_entity_poly.pdbx_seq_one_letter_code
_entity_poly.pdbx_strand_id
1 'polypeptide(L)'
;MALDYLTNRTATYRVDGVERTKTLTRGCPQGSKLGPRLWNLTMDRLLKVKLPNDTTIVAYADDIALLVSGNTRKDILKTTEEALVIIAEWGQRRGLAFSKEKSVMIPLKGGLVPVFTAA
;
A
#
# COMPACT_ATOMS: atom_id res chain seq x y z
N MET A 1 22.12 7.18 8.48
CA MET A 1 21.07 8.20 8.22
C MET A 1 19.65 7.61 8.34
N ALA A 2 19.26 6.58 7.58
CA ALA A 2 17.91 5.99 7.70
C ALA A 2 17.70 5.12 8.96
N LEU A 3 18.72 4.35 9.39
CA LEU A 3 18.62 3.56 10.64
C LEU A 3 18.42 4.46 11.86
N ASP A 4 19.28 5.48 12.00
CA ASP A 4 19.21 6.47 13.07
C ASP A 4 17.82 7.12 13.16
N TYR A 5 17.23 7.47 12.02
CA TYR A 5 15.87 8.03 11.95
C TYR A 5 14.78 7.09 12.49
N LEU A 6 14.95 5.78 12.40
CA LEU A 6 13.94 4.80 12.81
C LEU A 6 14.17 4.23 14.21
N THR A 7 15.36 4.41 14.79
CA THR A 7 15.76 3.89 16.10
C THR A 7 15.50 4.88 17.24
N ASN A 8 15.30 4.37 18.46
CA ASN A 8 15.22 5.18 19.70
C ASN A 8 14.21 6.33 19.66
N ARG A 9 13.12 6.18 18.91
CA ARG A 9 12.10 7.21 18.77
C ARG A 9 11.14 7.21 19.95
N THR A 10 10.77 8.40 20.40
CA THR A 10 9.73 8.60 21.41
C THR A 10 8.73 9.64 20.91
N ALA A 11 7.51 9.57 21.43
CA ALA A 11 6.51 10.63 21.32
C ALA A 11 6.05 11.02 22.71
N THR A 12 5.95 12.33 22.94
CA THR A 12 5.51 12.91 24.20
C THR A 12 4.28 13.75 23.94
N TYR A 13 3.24 13.57 24.76
CA TYR A 13 2.05 14.42 24.74
C TYR A 13 1.80 14.99 26.13
N ARG A 14 1.28 16.22 26.17
CA ARG A 14 1.00 16.95 27.40
C ARG A 14 -0.44 17.46 27.38
N VAL A 15 -1.20 17.13 28.42
CA VAL A 15 -2.60 17.57 28.61
C VAL A 15 -2.76 17.96 30.08
N ASP A 16 -3.31 19.14 30.34
CA ASP A 16 -3.56 19.68 31.69
C ASP A 16 -2.36 19.57 32.65
N GLY A 17 -1.15 19.84 32.13
CA GLY A 17 0.09 19.79 32.90
C GLY A 17 0.66 18.39 33.13
N VAL A 18 -0.05 17.32 32.76
CA VAL A 18 0.44 15.94 32.81
C VAL A 18 1.14 15.59 31.50
N GLU A 19 2.36 15.07 31.62
CA GLU A 19 3.17 14.62 30.48
C GLU A 19 3.25 13.10 30.44
N ARG A 20 3.12 12.53 29.25
CA ARG A 20 3.31 11.09 29.00
C ARG A 20 4.18 10.88 27.77
N THR A 21 5.18 10.04 27.92
CA THR A 21 6.13 9.67 26.86
C THR A 21 5.99 8.19 26.51
N LYS A 22 5.99 7.88 25.21
CA LYS A 22 5.92 6.51 24.70
C LYS A 22 6.99 6.27 23.63
N THR A 23 7.66 5.13 23.70
CA THR A 23 8.58 4.68 22.65
C THR A 23 7.80 4.28 21.39
N LEU A 24 8.25 4.77 20.24
CA LEU A 24 7.66 4.50 18.93
C LEU A 24 8.43 3.38 18.23
N THR A 25 7.77 2.26 17.98
CA THR A 25 8.35 1.11 17.27
C THR A 25 7.92 1.02 15.81
N ARG A 26 6.91 1.78 15.38
CA ARG A 26 6.32 1.71 14.03
C ARG A 26 5.88 3.08 13.53
N GLY A 27 5.65 3.19 12.22
CA GLY A 27 5.17 4.41 11.56
C GLY A 27 6.25 5.48 11.38
N CYS A 28 5.87 6.62 10.79
CA CYS A 28 6.67 7.85 10.71
C CYS A 28 5.78 9.01 11.21
N PRO A 29 6.37 10.10 11.76
CA PRO A 29 5.61 11.30 12.06
C PRO A 29 4.87 11.81 10.81
N GLN A 30 3.60 12.18 10.97
CA GLN A 30 2.83 12.81 9.89
C GLN A 30 3.48 14.14 9.50
N GLY A 31 3.55 14.43 8.20
CA GLY A 31 4.27 15.60 7.69
C GLY A 31 5.80 15.48 7.70
N SER A 32 6.35 14.32 8.06
CA SER A 32 7.80 14.12 7.99
C SER A 32 8.31 14.11 6.54
N LYS A 33 9.44 14.78 6.29
CA LYS A 33 10.11 14.80 4.97
C LYS A 33 10.57 13.41 4.50
N LEU A 34 10.87 12.51 5.44
CA LEU A 34 11.33 11.15 5.14
C LEU A 34 10.18 10.14 5.00
N GLY A 35 8.99 10.42 5.53
CA GLY A 35 7.83 9.52 5.47
C GLY A 35 7.55 9.02 4.04
N PRO A 36 7.38 9.91 3.04
CA PRO A 36 7.12 9.51 1.65
C PRO A 36 8.23 8.64 1.05
N ARG A 37 9.51 8.92 1.35
CA ARG A 37 10.63 8.13 0.84
C ARG A 37 10.68 6.73 1.46
N LEU A 38 10.40 6.63 2.76
CA LEU A 38 10.33 5.33 3.46
C LEU A 38 9.13 4.51 3.00
N TRP A 39 8.01 5.17 2.69
CA TRP A 39 6.86 4.53 2.07
C TRP A 39 7.23 3.95 0.69
N ASN A 40 7.86 4.74 -0.19
CA ASN A 40 8.31 4.27 -1.51
C ASN A 40 9.24 3.06 -1.40
N LEU A 41 10.23 3.11 -0.49
CA LEU A 41 11.15 1.99 -0.25
C LEU A 41 10.43 0.73 0.22
N THR A 42 9.40 0.88 1.04
CA THR A 42 8.60 -0.23 1.55
C THR A 42 7.76 -0.86 0.44
N MET A 43 7.08 -0.03 -0.35
CA MET A 43 6.13 -0.48 -1.38
C MET A 43 6.78 -0.90 -2.69
N ASP A 44 7.99 -0.46 -3.01
CA ASP A 44 8.75 -0.94 -4.17
C ASP A 44 8.83 -2.48 -4.21
N ARG A 45 8.96 -3.11 -3.03
CA ARG A 45 8.95 -4.57 -2.91
C ARG A 45 7.60 -5.21 -3.15
N LEU A 46 6.48 -4.50 -2.92
CA LEU A 46 5.14 -4.99 -3.25
C LEU A 46 4.93 -4.97 -4.76
N LEU A 47 5.35 -3.87 -5.42
CA LEU A 47 5.20 -3.69 -6.86
C LEU A 47 5.99 -4.70 -7.70
N LYS A 48 7.01 -5.34 -7.10
CA LYS A 48 7.84 -6.39 -7.71
C LYS A 48 7.43 -7.81 -7.33
N VAL A 49 6.37 -7.98 -6.55
CA VAL A 49 5.85 -9.31 -6.21
C VAL A 49 5.32 -9.97 -7.48
N LYS A 50 5.61 -11.27 -7.64
CA LYS A 50 5.02 -12.05 -8.73
C LYS A 50 3.53 -12.25 -8.45
N LEU A 51 2.70 -11.61 -9.26
CA LEU A 51 1.26 -11.78 -9.29
C LEU A 51 0.86 -12.74 -10.41
N PRO A 52 -0.40 -13.23 -10.45
CA PRO A 52 -0.91 -14.01 -11.58
C PRO A 52 -0.74 -13.28 -12.92
N ASN A 53 -0.77 -14.02 -14.02
CA ASN A 53 -0.80 -13.41 -15.36
C ASN A 53 -2.01 -12.47 -15.50
N ASP A 54 -1.92 -11.54 -16.44
CA ASP A 54 -3.01 -10.58 -16.73
C ASP A 54 -3.34 -9.66 -15.55
N THR A 55 -2.37 -9.45 -14.66
CA THR A 55 -2.45 -8.50 -13.55
C THR A 55 -1.41 -7.40 -13.67
N THR A 56 -1.75 -6.21 -13.19
CA THR A 56 -0.82 -5.09 -13.05
C THR A 56 -1.12 -4.38 -11.74
N ILE A 57 -0.07 -4.12 -10.96
CA ILE A 57 -0.19 -3.38 -9.70
C ILE A 57 0.51 -2.03 -9.85
N VAL A 58 -0.17 -0.97 -9.45
CA VAL A 58 0.37 0.39 -9.38
C VAL A 58 0.04 0.98 -8.02
N ALA A 59 0.87 1.91 -7.57
CA ALA A 59 0.65 2.60 -6.31
C ALA A 59 1.05 4.08 -6.43
N TYR A 60 0.32 4.93 -5.73
CA TYR A 60 0.60 6.36 -5.64
C TYR A 60 0.20 6.87 -4.26
N ALA A 61 1.12 7.57 -3.58
CA ALA A 61 0.95 7.89 -2.16
C ALA A 61 0.49 6.64 -1.41
N ASP A 62 -0.45 6.68 -0.47
CA ASP A 62 -0.93 5.50 0.25
C ASP A 62 -1.92 4.60 -0.50
N ASP A 63 -2.30 4.95 -1.73
CA ASP A 63 -3.26 4.20 -2.54
C ASP A 63 -2.59 3.19 -3.48
N ILE A 64 -3.24 2.04 -3.64
CA ILE A 64 -2.80 0.94 -4.50
C ILE A 64 -3.97 0.57 -5.42
N ALA A 65 -3.69 0.44 -6.71
CA ALA A 65 -4.63 -0.10 -7.68
C ALA A 65 -4.10 -1.42 -8.26
N LEU A 66 -4.97 -2.43 -8.23
CA LEU A 66 -4.76 -3.72 -8.89
C LEU A 66 -5.66 -3.77 -10.12
N LEU A 67 -5.04 -3.83 -11.30
CA LEU A 67 -5.71 -4.00 -12.58
C LEU A 67 -5.66 -5.49 -12.95
N VAL A 68 -6.80 -6.05 -13.32
CA VAL A 68 -6.93 -7.45 -13.72
C VAL A 68 -7.72 -7.50 -15.02
N SER A 69 -7.15 -8.12 -16.05
CA SER A 69 -7.81 -8.34 -17.33
C SER A 69 -8.22 -9.80 -17.51
N GLY A 70 -9.29 -10.03 -18.25
CA GLY A 70 -9.77 -11.38 -18.57
C GLY A 70 -10.98 -11.34 -19.49
N ASN A 71 -11.28 -12.49 -20.11
CA ASN A 71 -12.38 -12.60 -21.08
C ASN A 71 -13.75 -12.78 -20.42
N THR A 72 -13.77 -13.33 -19.20
CA THR A 72 -15.00 -13.54 -18.45
C THR A 72 -14.92 -12.92 -17.06
N ARG A 73 -16.07 -12.55 -16.50
CA ARG A 73 -16.15 -12.07 -15.11
C ARG A 73 -15.63 -13.12 -14.13
N LYS A 74 -15.84 -14.40 -14.40
CA LYS A 74 -15.39 -15.50 -13.54
C LYS A 74 -13.86 -15.55 -13.48
N ASP A 75 -13.20 -15.42 -14.63
CA ASP A 75 -11.73 -15.43 -14.70
C ASP A 75 -11.16 -14.19 -13.99
N ILE A 76 -11.73 -13.01 -14.24
CA ILE A 76 -11.30 -11.76 -13.57
C ILE A 76 -11.41 -11.89 -12.06
N LEU A 77 -12.54 -12.38 -11.54
CA LEU A 77 -12.74 -12.54 -10.09
C LEU A 77 -11.74 -13.52 -9.49
N LYS A 78 -11.56 -14.69 -10.12
CA LYS A 78 -10.60 -15.70 -9.67
C LYS A 78 -9.18 -15.13 -9.60
N THR A 79 -8.71 -14.51 -10.69
CA THR A 79 -7.37 -13.90 -10.75
C THR A 79 -7.21 -12.76 -9.74
N THR A 80 -8.27 -11.97 -9.53
CA THR A 80 -8.29 -10.90 -8.51
C THR A 80 -8.12 -11.46 -7.11
N GLU A 81 -8.86 -12.51 -6.76
CA GLU A 81 -8.77 -13.16 -5.44
C GLU A 81 -7.37 -13.73 -5.20
N GLU A 82 -6.81 -14.43 -6.19
CA GLU A 82 -5.44 -14.96 -6.11
C GLU A 82 -4.40 -13.86 -5.89
N ALA A 83 -4.50 -12.75 -6.62
CA ALA A 83 -3.62 -11.60 -6.44
C ALA A 83 -3.79 -10.93 -5.07
N LEU A 84 -5.04 -10.75 -4.60
CA LEU A 84 -5.33 -10.14 -3.31
C LEU A 84 -4.78 -10.96 -2.14
N VAL A 85 -4.81 -12.29 -2.20
CA VAL A 85 -4.20 -13.17 -1.19
C VAL A 85 -2.71 -12.87 -1.08
N ILE A 86 -1.99 -12.84 -2.20
CA ILE A 86 -0.56 -12.57 -2.24
C ILE A 86 -0.24 -11.18 -1.66
N ILE A 87 -1.01 -10.16 -2.05
CA ILE A 87 -0.85 -8.78 -1.56
C ILE A 87 -1.09 -8.71 -0.04
N ALA A 88 -2.18 -9.33 0.44
CA ALA A 88 -2.53 -9.36 1.85
C ALA A 88 -1.45 -10.05 2.70
N GLU A 89 -0.95 -11.21 2.27
CA GLU A 89 0.14 -11.92 2.94
C GLU A 89 1.45 -11.13 2.94
N TRP A 90 1.76 -10.43 1.85
CA TRP A 90 2.91 -9.54 1.78
C TRP A 90 2.81 -8.40 2.81
N GLY A 91 1.62 -7.82 2.94
CA GLY A 91 1.32 -6.75 3.89
C GLY A 91 1.42 -7.23 5.34
N GLN A 92 0.78 -8.36 5.64
CA GLN A 92 0.77 -8.96 6.98
C GLN A 92 2.19 -9.25 7.48
N ARG A 93 3.07 -9.80 6.63
CA ARG A 93 4.49 -10.06 6.98
C ARG A 93 5.27 -8.79 7.32
N ARG A 94 4.80 -7.61 6.90
CA ARG A 94 5.38 -6.29 7.22
C ARG A 94 4.56 -5.53 8.28
N GLY A 95 3.56 -6.21 8.84
CA GLY A 95 2.59 -5.68 9.80
C GLY A 95 1.73 -4.54 9.23
N LEU A 96 1.54 -4.50 7.92
CA LEU A 96 0.59 -3.63 7.23
C LEU A 96 -0.76 -4.35 7.13
N ALA A 97 -1.84 -3.58 7.14
CA ALA A 97 -3.20 -4.07 6.92
C ALA A 97 -3.89 -3.18 5.89
N PHE A 98 -4.54 -3.79 4.92
CA PHE A 98 -5.33 -3.08 3.90
C PHE A 98 -6.77 -2.91 4.39
N SER A 99 -7.35 -1.72 4.19
CA SER A 99 -8.70 -1.41 4.66
C SER A 99 -9.75 -1.96 3.70
N LYS A 100 -10.41 -3.06 4.09
CA LYS A 100 -11.52 -3.64 3.30
C LYS A 100 -12.65 -2.64 3.04
N GLU A 101 -12.95 -1.80 4.03
CA GLU A 101 -14.05 -0.81 3.96
C GLU A 101 -13.79 0.30 2.94
N LYS A 102 -12.52 0.62 2.69
CA LYS A 102 -12.11 1.65 1.72
C LYS A 102 -11.80 1.09 0.33
N SER A 103 -11.52 -0.21 0.24
CA SER A 103 -11.24 -0.87 -1.03
C SER A 103 -12.50 -1.01 -1.88
N VAL A 104 -12.42 -0.54 -3.12
CA VAL A 104 -13.51 -0.64 -4.10
C VAL A 104 -13.07 -1.42 -5.32
N MET A 105 -13.99 -2.20 -5.90
CA MET A 105 -13.80 -2.88 -7.18
C MET A 105 -14.65 -2.17 -8.23
N ILE A 106 -14.01 -1.76 -9.33
CA ILE A 106 -14.68 -1.08 -10.44
C ILE A 106 -14.59 -1.98 -11.68
N PRO A 107 -15.69 -2.58 -12.14
CA PRO A 107 -15.68 -3.37 -13.37
C PRO A 107 -15.61 -2.43 -14.58
N LEU A 108 -14.59 -2.61 -15.41
CA LEU A 108 -14.42 -1.89 -16.67
C LEU A 108 -14.68 -2.84 -17.84
N LYS A 109 -15.39 -2.36 -18.87
CA LYS A 109 -15.64 -3.10 -20.12
C LYS A 109 -15.08 -2.32 -21.29
N GLY A 110 -14.23 -2.95 -22.08
CA GLY A 110 -13.58 -2.35 -23.24
C GLY A 110 -12.09 -2.70 -23.30
N GLY A 111 -11.43 -2.31 -24.38
CA GLY A 111 -9.97 -2.38 -24.50
C GLY A 111 -9.32 -1.09 -23.97
N LEU A 112 -8.06 -1.18 -23.55
CA LEU A 112 -7.25 0.00 -23.29
C LEU A 112 -7.07 0.76 -24.60
N VAL A 113 -7.57 2.00 -24.67
CA VAL A 113 -7.27 2.91 -25.78
C VAL A 113 -5.84 3.43 -25.55
N PRO A 114 -4.87 3.19 -26.45
CA PRO A 114 -3.45 3.44 -26.20
C PRO A 114 -3.05 4.90 -25.93
N VAL A 115 -3.97 5.86 -25.98
CA VAL A 115 -3.68 7.31 -26.02
C VAL A 115 -4.43 8.12 -24.96
N PHE A 116 -5.00 7.48 -23.93
CA PHE A 116 -5.52 8.20 -22.76
C PHE A 116 -4.46 8.22 -21.65
N THR A 117 -3.35 8.92 -21.88
CA THR A 117 -2.46 9.35 -20.81
C THR A 117 -2.84 10.78 -20.47
N ALA A 118 -3.44 10.99 -19.30
CA ALA A 118 -3.48 12.33 -18.72
C ALA A 118 -2.02 12.72 -18.43
N ALA A 119 -1.57 13.80 -19.07
CA ALA A 119 -0.28 14.41 -18.82
C ALA A 119 -0.18 14.94 -17.39
#